data_AF-D2JCS3-F1
#
_entry.id   AF-D2JCS3-F1
#
_cell.length_a   1.000
_cell.length_b   1.000
_cell.length_c   1.000
_cell.angle_alpha   90.00
_cell.angle_beta   90.00
_cell.angle_gamma   90.00
#
_symmetry.space_group_name_H-M   'P 1'
#
loop_
_entity.id
_entity.type
_entity.pdbx_description
1 polymer ?
#
loop_
_entity_poly.entity_id
_entity_poly.type
_entity_poly.pdbx_seq_one_letter_code
_entity_poly.pdbx_strand_id
1 'polypeptide(L)' 'MPESAVKDEEISIFLLVVRGSDCDLKKAVIRLNLKDHYEFKNIDEFIDKFHEVLQFIGGERLKRIKEVYGKELLLIDGYK' A
#
# COMPACT_ATOMS: atom_id res chain seq x y z
N MET A 1 17.57 7.95 -8.73
CA MET A 1 17.56 8.39 -7.32
C MET A 1 17.12 7.21 -6.46
N PRO A 2 17.89 6.81 -5.44
CA PRO A 2 17.62 5.62 -4.63
C PRO A 2 16.27 5.67 -3.90
N GLU A 3 15.79 6.87 -3.54
CA GLU A 3 14.50 7.07 -2.88
C GLU A 3 13.31 6.58 -3.72
N SER A 4 13.35 6.76 -5.04
CA SER A 4 12.28 6.29 -5.94
C SER A 4 12.19 4.77 -5.97
N ALA A 5 13.33 4.07 -5.91
CA ALA A 5 13.36 2.61 -5.91
C ALA A 5 12.81 2.04 -4.59
N VAL A 6 13.15 2.67 -3.46
CA VAL A 6 12.61 2.30 -2.15
C VAL A 6 11.09 2.50 -2.11
N LYS A 7 10.58 3.63 -2.62
CA LYS A 7 9.13 3.91 -2.66
C LYS A 7 8.38 2.96 -3.60
N ASP A 8 8.98 2.57 -4.73
CA ASP A 8 8.41 1.57 -5.64
C ASP A 8 8.30 0.18 -5.01
N GLU A 9 9.26 -0.20 -4.18
CA GLU A 9 9.22 -1.46 -3.43
C GLU A 9 8.19 -1.41 -2.30
N GLU A 10 8.19 -0.32 -1.53
CA GLU A 10 7.27 -0.06 -0.43
C GLU A 10 5.79 -0.13 -0.90
N ILE A 11 5.43 0.54 -2.00
CA ILE A 11 4.06 0.47 -2.53
C ILE A 11 3.69 -0.94 -2.99
N SER A 12 4.67 -1.70 -3.51
CA SER A 12 4.45 -3.07 -3.96
C SER A 12 4.15 -3.99 -2.77
N ILE A 13 4.88 -3.83 -1.66
CA ILE A 13 4.65 -4.57 -0.41
C ILE A 13 3.23 -4.30 0.09
N PHE A 14 2.82 -3.03 0.20
CA PHE A 14 1.49 -2.69 0.68
C PHE A 14 0.39 -3.34 -0.14
N LEU A 15 0.45 -3.20 -1.48
CA LEU A 15 -0.55 -3.75 -2.38
C LEU A 15 -0.60 -5.28 -2.34
N LEU A 16 0.57 -5.94 -2.27
CA LEU A 16 0.67 -7.40 -2.15
C LEU A 16 0.09 -7.90 -0.82
N VAL A 17 0.34 -7.20 0.27
CA VAL A 17 -0.18 -7.58 1.59
C VAL A 17 -1.69 -7.37 1.66
N VAL A 18 -2.23 -6.28 1.14
CA VAL A 18 -3.69 -6.06 1.05
C VAL A 18 -4.36 -7.15 0.22
N ARG A 19 -3.81 -7.44 -0.97
CA ARG A 19 -4.29 -8.54 -1.82
C ARG A 19 -4.25 -9.89 -1.11
N GLY A 20 -3.10 -10.23 -0.52
CA GLY A 20 -2.87 -11.48 0.19
C GLY A 20 -3.57 -11.58 1.55
N SER A 21 -4.34 -10.55 1.93
CA SER A 21 -5.18 -10.51 3.13
C SER A 21 -6.66 -10.44 2.76
N ASP A 22 -7.02 -10.93 1.56
CA ASP A 22 -8.39 -10.98 1.04
C ASP A 22 -9.08 -9.60 0.95
N CYS A 23 -8.31 -8.53 0.73
CA CYS A 23 -8.82 -7.15 0.74
C CYS A 23 -9.44 -6.74 2.11
N ASP A 24 -8.93 -7.29 3.21
CA ASP A 24 -9.24 -6.86 4.58
C ASP A 24 -8.09 -6.00 5.13
N LEU A 25 -8.34 -4.69 5.27
CA LEU A 25 -7.31 -3.75 5.73
C LEU A 25 -6.85 -4.00 7.16
N LYS A 26 -7.72 -4.53 8.03
CA LYS A 26 -7.33 -4.86 9.41
C LYS A 26 -6.33 -6.02 9.42
N LYS A 27 -6.59 -7.06 8.62
CA LYS A 27 -5.64 -8.17 8.45
C LYS A 27 -4.34 -7.71 7.79
N ALA A 28 -4.44 -6.83 6.79
CA ALA A 28 -3.27 -6.28 6.11
C ALA A 28 -2.35 -5.52 7.09
N VAL A 29 -2.91 -4.61 7.90
CA VAL A 29 -2.18 -3.88 8.94
C VAL A 29 -1.52 -4.81 9.95
N ILE A 30 -2.25 -5.82 10.46
CA ILE A 30 -1.68 -6.82 11.37
C ILE A 30 -0.49 -7.52 10.73
N ARG A 31 -0.59 -7.91 9.44
CA ARG A 31 0.49 -8.57 8.72
C ARG A 31 1.70 -7.66 8.51
N LEU A 32 1.48 -6.41 8.11
CA LEU A 32 2.55 -5.42 7.93
C LEU A 32 3.31 -5.17 9.24
N ASN A 33 2.61 -5.12 10.37
CA ASN A 33 3.26 -4.92 11.67
C ASN A 33 4.06 -6.15 12.12
N LEU A 34 3.51 -7.35 11.92
CA LEU A 34 4.13 -8.59 12.39
C LEU A 34 5.29 -9.06 11.53
N LYS A 35 5.22 -8.85 10.20
CA LYS A 35 6.19 -9.42 9.24
C LYS A 35 7.10 -8.37 8.62
N ASP A 36 6.62 -7.14 8.47
CA ASP A 36 7.31 -6.09 7.74
C ASP A 36 7.70 -4.90 8.64
N HIS A 37 7.44 -5.00 9.96
CA HIS A 37 7.89 -4.08 11.02
C HIS A 37 7.47 -2.61 10.86
N TYR A 38 6.30 -2.34 10.27
CA TYR A 38 5.81 -0.97 10.03
C TYR A 38 5.21 -0.25 11.26
N GLU A 39 4.83 -0.99 12.32
CA GLU A 39 4.30 -0.44 13.57
C GLU A 39 3.05 0.49 13.47
N PHE A 40 2.19 0.30 12.48
CA PHE A 40 0.94 1.05 12.34
C PHE A 40 -0.02 0.82 13.52
N LYS A 41 -0.52 1.89 14.15
CA LYS A 41 -1.45 1.77 15.29
C LYS A 41 -2.88 1.45 14.88
N ASN A 42 -3.28 1.89 13.68
CA ASN A 42 -4.61 1.72 13.14
C ASN A 42 -4.58 1.72 11.60
N ILE A 43 -5.74 1.56 10.98
CA ILE A 43 -5.87 1.53 9.52
C ILE A 43 -5.62 2.93 8.93
N ASP A 44 -5.99 4.00 9.63
CA ASP A 44 -5.82 5.38 9.16
C ASP A 44 -4.33 5.73 8.98
N GLU A 45 -3.48 5.36 9.95
CA GLU A 45 -2.02 5.54 9.84
C GLU A 45 -1.42 4.76 8.65
N PHE A 46 -1.95 3.58 8.35
CA PHE A 46 -1.56 2.82 7.15
C PHE A 46 -2.00 3.53 5.87
N ILE A 47 -3.23 4.07 5.81
CA ILE A 47 -3.75 4.78 4.64
C ILE A 47 -2.97 6.06 4.38
N ASP A 48 -2.68 6.83 5.43
CA ASP A 48 -1.86 8.03 5.34
C ASP A 48 -0.47 7.70 4.78
N LYS A 49 0.16 6.62 5.29
CA LYS A 49 1.46 6.16 4.77
C LYS A 49 1.37 5.67 3.33
N PHE A 50 0.30 4.96 2.98
CA PHE A 50 0.08 4.47 1.63
C PHE A 50 0.01 5.63 0.63
N HIS A 51 -0.76 6.67 0.94
CA HIS A 51 -0.86 7.86 0.09
C HIS A 51 0.43 8.68 0.07
N GLU A 52 1.14 8.77 1.20
CA GLU A 52 2.46 9.37 1.27
C GLU A 52 3.42 8.68 0.29
N VAL A 53 3.41 7.35 0.20
CA VAL A 53 4.27 6.59 -0.72
C VAL A 53 3.78 6.71 -2.16
N LEU A 54 2.47 6.60 -2.38
CA LEU A 54 1.85 6.62 -3.70
C LEU A 54 2.13 7.92 -4.47
N GLN A 55 2.23 9.07 -3.78
CA GLN A 55 2.50 10.36 -4.43
C GLN A 55 3.87 10.40 -5.15
N PHE A 56 4.81 9.56 -4.73
CA PHE A 56 6.13 9.46 -5.34
C PHE A 56 6.16 8.53 -6.57
N ILE A 57 5.07 7.81 -6.85
CA ILE A 57 4.99 6.84 -7.94
C ILE A 57 4.65 7.52 -9.26
N GLY A 58 5.59 7.50 -10.19
CA GLY A 58 5.49 8.16 -11.49
C GLY A 58 4.64 7.43 -12.55
N GLY A 59 4.30 8.16 -13.62
CA GLY A 59 3.28 7.85 -14.63
C GLY A 59 3.14 6.40 -15.09
N GLU A 60 4.16 5.79 -15.70
CA GLU A 60 4.03 4.42 -16.24
C GLU A 60 3.86 3.37 -15.12
N ARG A 61 4.53 3.57 -13.98
CA ARG A 61 4.40 2.68 -12.83
C ARG A 61 3.03 2.81 -12.18
N LEU A 62 2.55 4.04 -11.97
CA LEU A 62 1.23 4.30 -11.43
C LEU A 62 0.13 3.71 -12.33
N LYS A 63 0.28 3.83 -13.66
CA LYS A 63 -0.64 3.20 -14.63
C LYS A 63 -0.70 1.68 -14.44
N ARG A 64 0.46 1.01 -14.37
CA ARG A 64 0.54 -0.44 -14.12
C ARG A 64 -0.06 -0.83 -12.78
N ILE A 65 0.18 -0.05 -11.73
CA ILE A 65 -0.43 -0.28 -10.41
C ILE A 65 -1.95 -0.19 -10.48
N LYS A 66 -2.51 0.81 -11.16
CA LYS A 66 -3.97 0.93 -11.35
C LYS A 66 -4.57 -0.23 -12.14
N GLU A 67 -3.88 -0.71 -13.16
CA GLU A 67 -4.33 -1.85 -13.98
C GLU A 67 -4.29 -3.17 -13.19
N VAL A 68 -3.22 -3.42 -12.43
CA VAL A 68 -3.03 -4.68 -11.71
C VAL A 68 -3.78 -4.70 -10.38
N TYR A 69 -3.78 -3.60 -9.64
CA TYR A 69 -4.25 -3.49 -8.25
C TYR A 69 -5.46 -2.56 -8.09
N GLY A 70 -6.24 -2.34 -9.15
CA GLY A 70 -7.38 -1.43 -9.12
C GLY A 70 -8.39 -1.73 -8.00
N LYS A 71 -8.61 -3.01 -7.67
CA LYS A 71 -9.50 -3.42 -6.57
C LYS A 71 -8.95 -3.00 -5.21
N GLU A 72 -7.67 -3.23 -4.95
CA GLU A 72 -7.01 -2.87 -3.70
C GLU A 72 -6.94 -1.35 -3.53
N LEU A 73 -6.68 -0.61 -4.60
CA LEU A 73 -6.72 0.85 -4.59
C LEU A 73 -8.11 1.38 -4.24
N LEU A 74 -9.16 0.87 -4.89
CA LEU A 74 -10.54 1.27 -4.59
C LEU A 74 -10.95 0.98 -3.16
N LEU A 75 -10.46 -0.12 -2.58
CA LEU A 75 -10.68 -0.45 -1.19
C LEU A 75 -10.01 0.59 -0.26
N ILE A 76 -8.75 0.92 -0.51
CA ILE A 76 -7.98 1.88 0.28
C ILE A 76 -8.59 3.28 0.15
N ASP A 77 -8.88 3.74 -1.07
CA ASP A 77 -9.49 5.04 -1.36
C ASP A 77 -10.92 5.15 -0.80
N GLY A 78 -11.62 4.02 -0.65
CA GLY A 78 -13.00 3.95 -0.15
C GLY A 78 -13.12 3.84 1.36
N TYR A 79 -12.01 3.65 2.08
CA TYR A 79 -11.99 3.57 3.53
C TYR A 79 -12.04 5.00 4.12
N LYS A 80 -13.19 5.35 4.72
CA LYS A 80 -13.46 6.63 5.38
C LYS A 80 -13.98 6.39 6.79
#